data_AF-A0A1B7MZI8-F1
#
_entry.id   AF-A0A1B7MZI8-F1
#
_cell.length_a   1.000
_cell.length_b   1.000
_cell.length_c   1.000
_cell.angle_alpha   90.00
_cell.angle_beta   90.00
_cell.angle_gamma   90.00
#
_symmetry.space_group_name_H-M   'P 1'
#
loop_
_entity.id
_entity.type
_entity.pdbx_description
1 polymer ?
#
loop_
_entity_poly.entity_id
_entity_poly.type
_entity_poly.pdbx_seq_one_letter_code
_entity_poly.pdbx_strand_id
1 'polypeptide(L)'
;MERTNTLNYRCGSNSDTLSCLRAADVNTLQTLNTNINLNGFYGTYTFVPVVDGTFIVERPTVTISKGRLNCDYLLAVTNANEGYIFVSQITKLDVADYVSELFPNFGPAQVAGAVMMYQDQGNNVNQANLVMGESIFICPTYHLLEGFGGQAWKGEFSVPPARHGYDMQYYFASDNSPFITAFSNSFMAVVMYNDPNYRYTSGDITPPWMSWLYRGTEMIFNQTSSGVPHIYTSKTDSALLERCAYWRNVSAYSAQ
;
A
#
# COMPACT_ATOMS: atom_id res chain seq x y z
N MET A 1 -28.47 32.75 24.80
CA MET A 1 -29.00 32.03 23.63
C MET A 1 -28.30 30.68 23.57
N GLU A 2 -29.06 29.64 23.90
CA GLU A 2 -28.64 28.24 23.95
C GLU A 2 -28.08 27.80 22.59
N ARG A 3 -26.93 27.12 22.61
CA ARG A 3 -26.54 26.22 21.51
C ARG A 3 -27.12 24.85 21.82
N THR A 4 -28.35 24.62 21.40
CA THR A 4 -28.93 23.27 21.30
C THR A 4 -28.29 22.54 20.13
N ASN A 5 -27.35 21.64 20.42
CA ASN A 5 -27.06 20.52 19.53
C ASN A 5 -26.80 19.26 20.37
N THR A 6 -27.83 18.87 21.13
CA THR A 6 -27.89 17.63 21.91
C THR A 6 -28.39 16.49 21.02
N LEU A 7 -27.49 15.95 20.20
CA LEU A 7 -27.74 14.70 19.50
C LEU A 7 -27.39 13.53 20.45
N ASN A 8 -28.41 13.05 21.16
CA ASN A 8 -28.32 12.09 22.25
C ASN A 8 -28.35 10.66 21.69
N TYR A 9 -27.26 10.18 21.08
CA TYR A 9 -27.20 8.85 20.46
C TYR A 9 -26.76 7.77 21.45
N ARG A 10 -27.66 7.39 22.36
CA ARG A 10 -27.38 6.42 23.44
C ARG A 10 -27.45 4.94 22.99
N CYS A 11 -26.98 4.59 21.80
CA CYS A 11 -26.90 3.17 21.44
C CYS A 11 -25.90 2.39 22.33
N GLY A 12 -24.89 3.07 22.91
CA GLY A 12 -23.90 2.45 23.80
C GLY A 12 -24.44 1.91 25.13
N SER A 13 -25.65 2.33 25.54
CA SER A 13 -26.33 1.80 26.74
C SER A 13 -27.57 0.97 26.41
N ASN A 14 -27.84 0.69 25.13
CA ASN A 14 -28.93 -0.20 24.72
C ASN A 14 -28.50 -1.66 24.88
N SER A 15 -29.42 -2.51 25.33
CA SER A 15 -29.19 -3.95 25.40
C SER A 15 -29.03 -4.58 24.00
N ASP A 16 -29.62 -3.96 22.97
CA ASP A 16 -29.41 -4.28 21.56
C ASP A 16 -28.89 -3.04 20.80
N THR A 17 -27.57 -2.85 20.88
CA THR A 17 -26.85 -1.76 20.21
C THR A 17 -27.04 -1.79 18.69
N LEU A 18 -27.10 -2.96 18.07
CA LEU A 18 -27.13 -3.08 16.61
C LEU A 18 -28.49 -2.70 16.03
N SER A 19 -29.58 -3.13 16.65
CA SER A 19 -30.92 -2.69 16.24
C SER A 19 -31.09 -1.18 16.41
N CYS A 20 -30.53 -0.60 17.47
CA CYS A 20 -30.48 0.85 17.66
C CYS A 20 -29.76 1.57 16.51
N LEU A 21 -28.58 1.08 16.11
CA LEU A 21 -27.81 1.65 15.00
C LEU A 21 -28.54 1.52 13.65
N ARG A 22 -29.22 0.40 13.40
CA ARG A 22 -30.01 0.20 12.17
C ARG A 22 -31.22 1.14 12.06
N ALA A 23 -31.76 1.56 13.20
CA ALA A 23 -32.88 2.50 13.25
C ALA A 23 -32.44 3.97 13.21
N ALA A 24 -31.13 4.25 13.28
CA ALA A 24 -30.60 5.60 13.27
C ALA A 24 -30.65 6.22 11.86
N ASP A 25 -30.77 7.55 11.80
CA ASP A 25 -30.72 8.31 10.55
C ASP A 25 -29.36 8.20 9.86
N VAL A 26 -29.34 8.19 8.52
CA VAL A 26 -28.10 8.04 7.75
C VAL A 26 -27.12 9.19 7.98
N ASN A 27 -27.57 10.44 8.19
CA ASN A 27 -26.69 11.57 8.48
C ASN A 27 -26.08 11.47 9.88
N THR A 28 -26.83 10.86 10.82
CA THR A 28 -26.30 10.51 12.14
C THR A 28 -25.17 9.50 11.99
N LEU A 29 -25.40 8.41 11.26
CA LEU A 29 -24.39 7.38 11.03
C LEU A 29 -23.16 7.93 10.30
N GLN A 30 -23.36 8.80 9.29
CA GLN A 30 -22.26 9.45 8.59
C GLN A 30 -21.45 10.37 9.52
N THR A 31 -22.12 11.14 10.37
CA THR A 31 -21.44 12.00 11.35
C THR A 31 -20.59 11.18 12.33
N LEU A 32 -21.16 10.08 12.84
CA LEU A 32 -20.44 9.15 13.72
C LEU A 32 -19.25 8.51 13.00
N ASN A 33 -19.44 8.04 11.77
CA ASN A 33 -18.37 7.45 10.97
C ASN A 33 -17.22 8.44 10.73
N THR A 34 -17.52 9.69 10.39
CA THR A 34 -16.50 10.74 10.26
C THR A 34 -15.76 10.95 11.57
N ASN A 35 -16.46 11.07 12.69
CA ASN A 35 -15.83 11.29 14.00
C ASN A 35 -14.94 10.10 14.44
N ILE A 36 -15.37 8.86 14.20
CA ILE A 36 -14.58 7.65 14.50
C ILE A 36 -13.27 7.69 13.70
N ASN A 37 -13.33 7.97 12.39
CA ASN A 37 -12.12 8.04 11.57
C ASN A 37 -11.21 9.21 11.95
N LEU A 38 -11.76 10.39 12.27
CA LEU A 38 -10.97 11.55 12.72
C LEU A 38 -10.31 11.35 14.09
N ASN A 39 -10.85 10.46 14.93
CA ASN A 39 -10.25 10.08 16.21
C ASN A 39 -9.17 8.99 16.07
N GLY A 40 -9.08 8.34 14.90
CA GLY A 40 -8.00 7.41 14.58
C GLY A 40 -6.69 8.14 14.29
N PHE A 41 -5.60 7.38 14.24
CA PHE A 41 -4.30 7.94 13.86
C PHE A 41 -4.35 8.47 12.42
N TYR A 42 -3.80 9.67 12.18
CA TYR A 42 -3.87 10.33 10.88
C TYR A 42 -3.33 9.43 9.77
N GLY A 43 -4.06 9.37 8.64
CA GLY A 43 -3.68 8.55 7.48
C GLY A 43 -4.02 7.07 7.60
N THR A 44 -4.67 6.65 8.70
CA THR A 44 -5.19 5.29 8.86
C THR A 44 -6.72 5.24 8.67
N TYR A 45 -7.25 4.02 8.52
CA TYR A 45 -8.68 3.77 8.43
C TYR A 45 -9.12 2.92 9.61
N THR A 46 -10.25 3.28 10.21
CA THR A 46 -10.79 2.56 11.38
C THR A 46 -11.67 1.37 11.00
N PHE A 47 -12.28 1.42 9.82
CA PHE A 47 -13.04 0.32 9.24
C PHE A 47 -12.22 -0.35 8.14
N VAL A 48 -11.65 -1.50 8.47
CA VAL A 48 -10.79 -2.30 7.59
C VAL A 48 -11.29 -3.75 7.52
N PRO A 49 -10.86 -4.54 6.51
CA PRO A 49 -11.14 -5.97 6.50
C PRO A 49 -10.63 -6.67 7.78
N VAL A 50 -11.38 -7.64 8.28
CA VAL A 50 -11.01 -8.43 9.47
C VAL A 50 -11.17 -9.93 9.18
N VAL A 51 -10.47 -10.75 9.96
CA VAL A 51 -10.66 -12.21 9.94
C VAL A 51 -12.03 -12.54 10.54
N ASP A 52 -12.98 -12.92 9.70
CA ASP A 52 -14.36 -13.23 10.09
C ASP A 52 -14.62 -14.74 10.23
N GLY A 53 -13.63 -15.58 9.89
CA GLY A 53 -13.71 -17.04 9.97
C GLY A 53 -14.51 -17.70 8.84
N THR A 54 -15.02 -16.93 7.88
CA THR A 54 -15.80 -17.45 6.74
C THR A 54 -15.29 -16.95 5.40
N PHE A 55 -15.32 -15.63 5.15
CA PHE A 55 -14.80 -15.02 3.94
C PHE A 55 -13.28 -14.80 4.06
N ILE A 56 -12.82 -14.18 5.16
CA ILE A 56 -11.41 -14.08 5.52
C ILE A 56 -11.18 -15.01 6.70
N VAL A 57 -10.64 -16.20 6.42
CA VAL A 57 -10.47 -17.27 7.41
C VAL A 57 -9.16 -17.17 8.19
N GLU A 58 -8.16 -16.48 7.66
CA GLU A 58 -6.87 -16.20 8.29
C GLU A 58 -6.23 -14.95 7.66
N ARG A 59 -5.14 -14.44 8.26
CA ARG A 59 -4.43 -13.26 7.72
C ARG A 59 -3.98 -13.53 6.27
N PRO A 60 -4.16 -12.58 5.32
CA PRO A 60 -3.76 -12.77 3.93
C PRO A 60 -2.30 -13.18 3.77
N THR A 61 -1.40 -12.61 4.57
CA THR A 61 0.03 -12.96 4.57
C THR A 61 0.28 -14.43 4.88
N VAL A 62 -0.51 -15.04 5.78
CA VAL A 62 -0.44 -16.49 6.08
C VAL A 62 -0.95 -17.31 4.91
N THR A 63 -2.11 -16.96 4.33
CA THR A 63 -2.68 -17.63 3.15
C THR A 63 -1.71 -17.62 1.97
N ILE A 64 -1.13 -16.45 1.65
CA ILE A 64 -0.17 -16.28 0.56
C ILE A 64 1.09 -17.11 0.80
N SER A 65 1.62 -17.13 2.03
CA SER A 65 2.81 -17.93 2.36
C SER A 65 2.61 -19.43 2.22
N LYS A 66 1.36 -19.91 2.27
CA LYS A 66 1.00 -21.32 2.02
C LYS A 66 0.82 -21.63 0.53
N GLY A 67 1.02 -20.65 -0.36
CA GLY A 67 0.77 -20.79 -1.80
C GLY A 67 -0.72 -20.91 -2.16
N ARG A 68 -1.63 -20.52 -1.26
CA ARG A 68 -3.08 -20.59 -1.50
C ARG A 68 -3.53 -19.35 -2.27
N LEU A 69 -3.23 -19.32 -3.56
CA LEU A 69 -3.52 -18.23 -4.46
C LEU A 69 -4.71 -18.57 -5.37
N ASN A 70 -5.42 -17.55 -5.84
CA ASN A 70 -6.54 -17.70 -6.78
C ASN A 70 -6.21 -17.16 -8.18
N CYS A 71 -4.93 -16.91 -8.45
CA CYS A 71 -4.43 -16.39 -9.72
C CYS A 71 -3.11 -17.10 -10.05
N ASP A 72 -2.83 -17.27 -11.34
CA ASP A 72 -1.59 -17.91 -11.82
C ASP A 72 -0.43 -16.90 -11.97
N TYR A 73 -0.76 -15.63 -12.23
CA TYR A 73 0.21 -14.57 -12.55
C TYR A 73 -0.02 -13.33 -11.68
N LEU A 74 1.07 -12.62 -11.36
CA LEU A 74 1.04 -11.38 -10.61
C LEU A 74 1.89 -10.31 -11.29
N LEU A 75 1.28 -9.15 -11.55
CA LEU A 75 1.99 -7.91 -11.78
C LEU A 75 1.73 -6.99 -10.59
N ALA A 76 2.77 -6.73 -9.80
CA ALA A 76 2.69 -5.83 -8.64
C ALA A 76 3.42 -4.53 -8.94
N VAL A 77 2.71 -3.41 -8.90
CA VAL A 77 3.27 -2.07 -9.12
C VAL A 77 2.97 -1.18 -7.94
N THR A 78 3.98 -0.40 -7.54
CA THR A 78 3.89 0.57 -6.44
C THR A 78 4.41 1.92 -6.94
N ASN A 79 4.08 2.98 -6.24
CA ASN A 79 4.61 4.31 -6.51
C ASN A 79 5.84 4.57 -5.64
N ALA A 80 6.82 5.34 -6.11
CA ALA A 80 8.06 5.56 -5.37
C ALA A 80 7.84 6.23 -3.98
N ASN A 81 6.76 7.00 -3.80
CA ASN A 81 6.44 7.74 -2.58
C ASN A 81 5.04 7.39 -2.03
N GLU A 82 4.74 6.10 -1.83
CA GLU A 82 3.43 5.63 -1.34
C GLU A 82 2.96 6.33 -0.05
N GLY A 83 3.84 6.44 0.94
CA GLY A 83 3.44 6.91 2.28
C GLY A 83 3.12 8.40 2.36
N TYR A 84 3.53 9.20 1.38
CA TYR A 84 3.53 10.67 1.51
C TYR A 84 2.18 11.26 1.90
N ILE A 85 1.08 10.81 1.27
CA ILE A 85 -0.25 11.41 1.51
C ILE A 85 -0.90 10.93 2.81
N PHE A 86 -0.36 9.88 3.43
CA PHE A 86 -0.87 9.26 4.66
C PHE A 86 -0.10 9.72 5.91
N VAL A 87 0.88 10.61 5.74
CA VAL A 87 1.69 11.14 6.84
C VAL A 87 1.47 12.64 6.96
N SER A 88 1.28 13.11 8.19
CA SER A 88 1.30 14.54 8.46
C SER A 88 2.70 15.09 8.18
N GLN A 89 2.83 15.92 7.15
CA GLN A 89 4.13 16.47 6.71
C GLN A 89 4.73 17.49 7.69
N ILE A 90 4.08 17.74 8.83
CA ILE A 90 4.57 18.54 9.95
C ILE A 90 4.82 17.69 11.21
N THR A 91 4.70 16.36 11.12
CA THR A 91 4.87 15.45 12.25
C THR A 91 6.23 15.65 12.93
N LYS A 92 6.21 15.49 14.25
CA LYS A 92 7.38 15.52 15.13
C LYS A 92 7.58 14.20 15.86
N LEU A 93 6.73 13.21 15.61
CA LEU A 93 6.89 11.86 16.16
C LEU A 93 8.21 11.29 15.65
N ASP A 94 9.01 10.71 16.54
CA ASP A 94 10.13 9.89 16.11
C ASP A 94 9.61 8.53 15.60
N VAL A 95 10.52 7.65 15.17
CA VAL A 95 10.13 6.32 14.66
C VAL A 95 9.39 5.50 15.71
N ALA A 96 9.80 5.58 16.97
CA ALA A 96 9.22 4.76 18.03
C ALA A 96 7.76 5.16 18.30
N ASP A 97 7.50 6.45 18.45
CA ASP A 97 6.16 6.99 18.65
C ASP A 97 5.29 6.78 17.41
N TYR A 98 5.81 7.07 16.21
CA TYR A 98 5.06 6.93 14.97
C TYR A 98 4.61 5.47 14.73
N VAL A 99 5.51 4.51 14.95
CA VAL A 99 5.20 3.08 14.78
C VAL A 99 4.22 2.58 15.84
N SER A 100 4.33 3.07 17.08
CA SER A 100 3.41 2.69 18.17
C SER A 100 2.00 3.18 17.91
N GLU A 101 1.85 4.39 17.35
CA GLU A 101 0.55 4.92 16.92
C GLU A 101 -0.01 4.18 15.70
N LEU A 102 0.84 3.86 14.71
CA LEU A 102 0.43 3.17 13.50
C LEU A 102 0.03 1.70 13.75
N PHE A 103 0.74 1.02 14.64
CA PHE A 103 0.53 -0.39 14.98
C PHE A 103 0.33 -0.57 16.49
N PRO A 104 -0.89 -0.34 17.02
CA PRO A 104 -1.14 -0.28 18.46
C PRO A 104 -0.92 -1.60 19.21
N ASN A 105 -0.78 -2.73 18.49
CA ASN A 105 -0.48 -4.04 19.06
C ASN A 105 1.03 -4.36 19.07
N PHE A 106 1.90 -3.47 18.59
CA PHE A 106 3.34 -3.66 18.66
C PHE A 106 3.83 -3.54 20.10
N GLY A 107 4.62 -4.53 20.53
CA GLY A 107 5.34 -4.47 21.79
C GLY A 107 6.70 -3.78 21.66
N PRO A 108 7.43 -3.58 22.77
CA PRO A 108 8.72 -2.90 22.77
C PRO A 108 9.76 -3.49 21.81
N ALA A 109 9.77 -4.81 21.62
CA ALA A 109 10.68 -5.49 20.71
C ALA A 109 10.39 -5.17 19.24
N GLN A 110 9.11 -5.11 18.84
CA GLN A 110 8.73 -4.73 17.49
C GLN A 110 9.09 -3.27 17.24
N VAL A 111 8.71 -2.35 18.14
CA VAL A 111 9.05 -0.92 18.03
C VAL A 111 10.57 -0.71 17.88
N ALA A 112 11.38 -1.36 18.72
CA ALA A 112 12.84 -1.29 18.62
C ALA A 112 13.37 -1.79 17.26
N GLY A 113 12.76 -2.85 16.71
CA GLY A 113 13.06 -3.33 15.36
C GLY A 113 12.82 -2.27 14.28
N ALA A 114 11.69 -1.58 14.32
CA ALA A 114 11.41 -0.49 13.39
C ALA A 114 12.37 0.69 13.58
N VAL A 115 12.71 1.06 14.82
CA VAL A 115 13.70 2.11 15.10
C VAL A 115 15.05 1.79 14.44
N MET A 116 15.55 0.56 14.58
CA MET A 116 16.79 0.14 13.92
C MET A 116 16.73 0.27 12.40
N MET A 117 15.56 0.06 11.79
CA MET A 117 15.39 0.13 10.33
C MET A 117 15.30 1.56 9.78
N TYR A 118 14.73 2.50 10.55
CA TYR A 118 14.31 3.80 10.03
C TYR A 118 14.97 5.02 10.68
N GLN A 119 15.58 4.92 11.87
CA GLN A 119 16.07 6.11 12.62
C GLN A 119 17.09 6.98 11.86
N ASP A 120 17.81 6.40 10.90
CA ASP A 120 18.85 7.08 10.12
C ASP A 120 18.38 7.51 8.72
N GLN A 121 17.08 7.36 8.41
CA GLN A 121 16.50 7.64 7.09
C GLN A 121 16.08 9.12 6.91
N GLY A 122 16.89 10.05 7.44
CA GLY A 122 16.65 11.48 7.38
C GLY A 122 15.84 12.00 8.57
N ASN A 123 14.99 13.00 8.35
CA ASN A 123 14.19 13.61 9.42
C ASN A 123 12.92 12.79 9.72
N ASN A 124 12.22 13.12 10.82
CA ASN A 124 11.01 12.43 11.27
C ASN A 124 9.93 12.26 10.19
N VAL A 125 9.75 13.24 9.31
CA VAL A 125 8.76 13.16 8.22
C VAL A 125 9.19 12.14 7.18
N ASN A 126 10.47 12.13 6.79
CA ASN A 126 11.02 11.14 5.85
C ASN A 126 10.91 9.73 6.42
N GLN A 127 11.25 9.56 7.70
CA GLN A 127 11.16 8.28 8.39
C GLN A 127 9.71 7.77 8.45
N ALA A 128 8.76 8.62 8.83
CA ALA A 128 7.33 8.29 8.85
C ALA A 128 6.80 7.95 7.45
N ASN A 129 7.18 8.72 6.42
CA ASN A 129 6.81 8.44 5.03
C ASN A 129 7.30 7.05 4.58
N LEU A 130 8.53 6.68 4.94
CA LEU A 130 9.09 5.37 4.62
C LEU A 130 8.41 4.25 5.41
N VAL A 131 8.21 4.41 6.73
CA VAL A 131 7.48 3.43 7.54
C VAL A 131 6.09 3.17 6.96
N MET A 132 5.32 4.22 6.69
CA MET A 132 3.97 4.12 6.13
C MET A 132 3.97 3.50 4.73
N GLY A 133 4.81 4.02 3.83
CA GLY A 133 4.89 3.53 2.45
C GLY A 133 5.32 2.07 2.37
N GLU A 134 6.34 1.69 3.15
CA GLU A 134 6.91 0.36 3.09
C GLU A 134 6.07 -0.68 3.82
N SER A 135 5.58 -0.39 5.03
CA SER A 135 4.81 -1.37 5.81
C SER A 135 3.44 -1.67 5.20
N ILE A 136 2.77 -0.67 4.60
CA ILE A 136 1.38 -0.80 4.12
C ILE A 136 1.31 -1.13 2.62
N PHE A 137 2.23 -0.61 1.80
CA PHE A 137 2.13 -0.70 0.34
C PHE A 137 3.27 -1.51 -0.27
N ILE A 138 4.52 -1.09 -0.06
CA ILE A 138 5.66 -1.61 -0.83
C ILE A 138 6.04 -3.03 -0.37
N CYS A 139 6.29 -3.26 0.92
CA CYS A 139 6.75 -4.55 1.41
C CYS A 139 5.76 -5.70 1.21
N PRO A 140 4.43 -5.51 1.38
CA PRO A 140 3.46 -6.54 1.04
C PRO A 140 3.57 -7.05 -0.40
N THR A 141 4.00 -6.21 -1.36
CA THR A 141 4.20 -6.66 -2.75
C THR A 141 5.31 -7.70 -2.88
N TYR A 142 6.39 -7.62 -2.09
CA TYR A 142 7.44 -8.64 -2.12
C TYR A 142 6.96 -9.98 -1.57
N HIS A 143 6.08 -9.98 -0.57
CA HIS A 143 5.46 -11.22 -0.09
C HIS A 143 4.55 -11.86 -1.13
N LEU A 144 3.82 -11.04 -1.89
CA LEU A 144 3.04 -11.51 -3.03
C LEU A 144 3.96 -12.08 -4.12
N LEU A 145 5.03 -11.38 -4.50
CA LEU A 145 5.98 -11.86 -5.52
C LEU A 145 6.58 -13.22 -5.16
N GLU A 146 6.97 -13.42 -3.90
CA GLU A 146 7.47 -14.72 -3.43
C GLU A 146 6.40 -15.82 -3.52
N GLY A 147 5.16 -15.51 -3.15
CA GLY A 147 4.04 -16.47 -3.21
C GLY A 147 3.74 -16.94 -4.63
N PHE A 148 3.84 -16.04 -5.62
CA PHE A 148 3.61 -16.35 -7.04
C PHE A 148 4.86 -16.90 -7.76
N GLY A 149 6.03 -16.83 -7.13
CA GLY A 149 7.27 -17.38 -7.64
C GLY A 149 7.69 -16.83 -9.01
N GLY A 150 7.99 -17.74 -9.96
CA GLY A 150 8.46 -17.38 -11.30
C GLY A 150 7.41 -16.73 -12.21
N GLN A 151 6.16 -16.60 -11.76
CA GLN A 151 5.03 -16.00 -12.48
C GLN A 151 4.65 -14.63 -11.92
N ALA A 152 5.64 -13.92 -11.38
CA ALA A 152 5.46 -12.65 -10.68
C ALA A 152 6.46 -11.59 -11.15
N TRP A 153 5.97 -10.39 -11.44
CA TRP A 153 6.74 -9.24 -11.90
C TRP A 153 6.52 -8.01 -11.01
N LYS A 154 7.61 -7.30 -10.70
CA LYS A 154 7.60 -6.08 -9.90
C LYS A 154 7.82 -4.87 -10.80
N GLY A 155 7.02 -3.83 -10.63
CA GLY A 155 7.25 -2.52 -11.24
C GLY A 155 7.16 -1.40 -10.20
N GLU A 156 7.74 -0.25 -10.54
CA GLU A 156 7.65 0.98 -9.78
C GLU A 156 7.28 2.13 -10.70
N PHE A 157 6.26 2.89 -10.33
CA PHE A 157 5.96 4.18 -10.93
C PHE A 157 6.75 5.27 -10.20
N SER A 158 7.61 5.98 -10.93
CA SER A 158 8.59 6.91 -10.34
C SER A 158 8.55 8.29 -10.99
N VAL A 159 7.55 8.61 -11.82
CA VAL A 159 7.38 9.96 -12.36
C VAL A 159 7.04 10.93 -11.22
N PRO A 160 7.90 11.93 -10.92
CA PRO A 160 7.69 12.80 -9.77
C PRO A 160 6.34 13.55 -9.80
N PRO A 161 5.63 13.65 -8.65
CA PRO A 161 6.08 13.30 -7.31
C PRO A 161 5.82 11.83 -6.90
N ALA A 162 5.31 10.97 -7.80
CA ALA A 162 5.14 9.53 -7.59
C ALA A 162 4.46 9.15 -6.26
N ARG A 163 3.43 9.89 -5.85
CA ARG A 163 2.69 9.61 -4.61
C ARG A 163 1.61 8.56 -4.84
N HIS A 164 1.09 7.97 -3.78
CA HIS A 164 -0.01 7.01 -3.88
C HIS A 164 -1.15 7.50 -4.80
N GLY A 165 -1.53 6.68 -5.77
CA GLY A 165 -2.57 6.95 -6.76
C GLY A 165 -2.18 7.88 -7.92
N TYR A 166 -0.96 8.42 -7.97
CA TYR A 166 -0.54 9.32 -9.07
C TYR A 166 -0.31 8.60 -10.40
N ASP A 167 -0.13 7.29 -10.36
CA ASP A 167 -0.08 6.38 -11.50
C ASP A 167 -1.45 6.16 -12.16
N MET A 168 -2.56 6.43 -11.45
CA MET A 168 -3.93 6.22 -11.94
C MET A 168 -4.19 6.85 -13.31
N GLN A 169 -3.79 8.10 -13.48
CA GLN A 169 -4.01 8.82 -14.74
C GLN A 169 -3.26 8.21 -15.93
N TYR A 170 -2.21 7.43 -15.69
CA TYR A 170 -1.42 6.78 -16.72
C TYR A 170 -2.01 5.43 -17.15
N TYR A 171 -2.78 4.75 -16.29
CA TYR A 171 -3.53 3.55 -16.70
C TYR A 171 -4.65 3.88 -17.68
N PHE A 172 -5.32 5.01 -17.46
CA PHE A 172 -6.54 5.39 -18.18
C PHE A 172 -6.31 6.52 -19.19
N ALA A 173 -5.06 6.83 -19.52
CA ALA A 173 -4.73 7.82 -20.54
C ALA A 173 -5.23 7.34 -21.91
N SER A 174 -5.74 8.29 -22.71
CA SER A 174 -6.24 8.04 -24.07
C SER A 174 -5.22 8.35 -25.16
N ASP A 175 -3.97 8.63 -24.81
CA ASP A 175 -2.90 8.88 -25.78
C ASP A 175 -2.00 7.64 -25.99
N ASN A 176 -1.31 7.61 -27.12
CA ASN A 176 -0.35 6.56 -27.47
C ASN A 176 1.09 7.06 -27.35
N SER A 177 1.37 7.93 -26.37
CA SER A 177 2.75 8.36 -26.12
C SER A 177 3.62 7.15 -25.77
N PRO A 178 4.95 7.21 -25.99
CA PRO A 178 5.80 6.06 -25.68
C PRO A 178 5.80 5.70 -24.19
N PHE A 179 5.55 6.67 -23.30
CA PHE A 179 5.38 6.38 -21.88
C PHE A 179 4.11 5.56 -21.61
N ILE A 180 2.95 6.01 -22.11
CA ILE A 180 1.69 5.29 -21.91
C ILE A 180 1.75 3.91 -22.58
N THR A 181 2.31 3.85 -23.78
CA THR A 181 2.52 2.60 -24.51
C THR A 181 3.38 1.61 -23.71
N ALA A 182 4.36 2.08 -22.95
CA ALA A 182 5.18 1.22 -22.12
C ALA A 182 4.52 0.87 -20.78
N PHE A 183 3.89 1.85 -20.13
CA PHE A 183 3.25 1.67 -18.83
C PHE A 183 1.93 0.89 -18.95
N SER A 184 0.85 1.50 -19.46
CA SER A 184 -0.48 0.90 -19.44
C SER A 184 -0.58 -0.37 -20.29
N ASN A 185 0.10 -0.43 -21.44
CA ASN A 185 0.06 -1.66 -22.24
C ASN A 185 0.78 -2.83 -21.58
N SER A 186 1.79 -2.61 -20.72
CA SER A 186 2.40 -3.72 -19.98
C SER A 186 1.39 -4.37 -19.02
N PHE A 187 0.50 -3.57 -18.41
CA PHE A 187 -0.59 -4.10 -17.59
C PHE A 187 -1.59 -4.89 -18.42
N MET A 188 -2.00 -4.34 -19.56
CA MET A 188 -2.90 -5.03 -20.49
C MET A 188 -2.26 -6.26 -21.15
N ALA A 189 -0.95 -6.29 -21.33
CA ALA A 189 -0.22 -7.46 -21.80
C ALA A 189 -0.34 -8.62 -20.81
N VAL A 190 -0.25 -8.35 -19.50
CA VAL A 190 -0.51 -9.36 -18.46
C VAL A 190 -1.96 -9.84 -18.49
N VAL A 191 -2.93 -8.91 -18.60
CA VAL A 191 -4.36 -9.27 -18.64
C VAL A 191 -4.72 -10.12 -19.86
N MET A 192 -4.19 -9.79 -21.04
CA MET A 192 -4.54 -10.47 -22.29
C MET A 192 -3.68 -11.70 -22.58
N TYR A 193 -2.41 -11.71 -22.14
CA TYR A 193 -1.41 -12.68 -22.58
C TYR A 193 -0.62 -13.31 -21.43
N ASN A 194 -0.92 -12.97 -20.17
CA ASN A 194 -0.22 -13.48 -18.99
C ASN A 194 1.29 -13.18 -18.95
N ASP A 195 1.77 -12.20 -19.73
CA ASP A 195 3.19 -11.82 -19.80
C ASP A 195 3.34 -10.31 -20.06
N PRO A 196 4.00 -9.54 -19.18
CA PRO A 196 4.23 -8.11 -19.40
C PRO A 196 5.20 -7.83 -20.56
N ASN A 197 5.86 -8.85 -21.13
CA ASN A 197 6.74 -8.71 -22.29
C ASN A 197 6.01 -8.84 -23.62
N TYR A 198 4.73 -9.20 -23.63
CA TYR A 198 3.99 -9.33 -24.87
C TYR A 198 3.72 -7.96 -25.51
N ARG A 199 4.28 -7.73 -26.70
CA ARG A 199 4.20 -6.44 -27.43
C ARG A 199 3.08 -6.51 -28.47
N TYR A 200 1.90 -6.03 -28.12
CA TYR A 200 0.75 -5.96 -29.03
C TYR A 200 0.55 -4.58 -29.66
N THR A 201 1.28 -3.56 -29.19
CA THR A 201 1.28 -2.19 -29.74
C THR A 201 2.66 -1.87 -30.33
N SER A 202 2.70 -1.32 -31.54
CA SER A 202 3.96 -0.89 -32.16
C SER A 202 4.58 0.28 -31.42
N GLY A 203 5.91 0.29 -31.29
CA GLY A 203 6.64 1.40 -30.64
C GLY A 203 6.71 1.30 -29.11
N ASP A 204 6.34 0.15 -28.53
CA ASP A 204 6.57 -0.14 -27.11
C ASP A 204 8.08 -0.21 -26.82
N ILE A 205 8.54 0.71 -25.97
CA ILE A 205 9.94 0.88 -25.57
C ILE A 205 10.30 0.10 -24.29
N THR A 206 9.36 -0.65 -23.72
CA THR A 206 9.54 -1.36 -22.45
C THR A 206 10.66 -2.39 -22.57
N PRO A 207 11.73 -2.29 -21.76
CA PRO A 207 12.79 -3.29 -21.74
C PRO A 207 12.27 -4.69 -21.36
N PRO A 208 13.08 -5.75 -21.56
CA PRO A 208 12.74 -7.07 -21.05
C PRO A 208 12.47 -7.04 -19.54
N TRP A 209 11.30 -7.52 -19.14
CA TRP A 209 10.83 -7.55 -17.77
C TRP A 209 10.84 -8.98 -17.24
N MET A 210 11.92 -9.33 -16.56
CA MET A 210 12.08 -10.66 -15.97
C MET A 210 11.23 -10.79 -14.71
N SER A 211 10.77 -12.02 -14.40
CA SER A 211 10.15 -12.29 -13.11
C SER A 211 11.11 -11.92 -11.98
N TRP A 212 10.54 -11.31 -10.93
CA TRP A 212 11.31 -10.78 -9.82
C TRP A 212 12.14 -11.87 -9.13
N LEU A 213 11.62 -13.10 -8.98
CA LEU A 213 12.32 -14.21 -8.34
C LEU A 213 13.67 -14.55 -9.02
N TYR A 214 13.77 -14.41 -10.34
CA TYR A 214 14.97 -14.82 -11.08
C TYR A 214 16.13 -13.80 -11.03
N ARG A 215 15.81 -12.51 -10.92
CA ARG A 215 16.81 -11.44 -11.06
C ARG A 215 16.82 -10.46 -9.89
N GLY A 216 15.79 -10.45 -9.06
CA GLY A 216 15.56 -9.43 -8.04
C GLY A 216 15.48 -8.03 -8.67
N THR A 217 14.89 -7.94 -9.87
CA THR A 217 14.77 -6.68 -10.62
C THR A 217 13.32 -6.27 -10.78
N GLU A 218 13.11 -4.97 -10.87
CA GLU A 218 11.82 -4.35 -11.12
C GLU A 218 11.88 -3.36 -12.29
N MET A 219 10.75 -3.19 -12.98
CA MET A 219 10.62 -2.22 -14.05
C MET A 219 10.33 -0.84 -13.45
N ILE A 220 11.18 0.14 -13.74
CA ILE A 220 11.03 1.52 -13.30
C ILE A 220 10.41 2.34 -14.42
N PHE A 221 9.26 2.94 -14.15
CA PHE A 221 8.57 3.86 -15.06
C PHE A 221 8.81 5.29 -14.62
N ASN A 222 9.77 5.96 -15.26
CA ASN A 222 10.14 7.34 -14.96
C ASN A 222 10.16 8.20 -16.23
N GLN A 223 10.38 9.51 -16.05
CA GLN A 223 10.57 10.49 -17.09
C GLN A 223 11.74 11.41 -16.74
N THR A 224 12.41 11.96 -17.75
CA THR A 224 13.36 13.06 -17.57
C THR A 224 12.62 14.33 -17.15
N SER A 225 13.36 15.36 -16.72
CA SER A 225 12.79 16.68 -16.43
C SER A 225 12.10 17.34 -17.64
N SER A 226 12.43 16.92 -18.86
CA SER A 226 11.78 17.35 -20.10
C SER A 226 10.59 16.48 -20.51
N GLY A 227 10.16 15.53 -19.67
CA GLY A 227 9.03 14.64 -19.95
C GLY A 227 9.34 13.48 -20.90
N VAL A 228 10.62 13.24 -21.21
CA VAL A 228 11.02 12.11 -22.07
C VAL A 228 10.93 10.82 -21.26
N PRO A 229 10.29 9.74 -21.77
CA PRO A 229 10.21 8.47 -21.08
C PRO A 229 11.60 7.92 -20.75
N HIS A 230 11.80 7.54 -19.49
CA HIS A 230 13.02 6.92 -18.99
C HIS A 230 12.64 5.64 -18.25
N ILE A 231 12.53 4.56 -19.02
CA ILE A 231 11.97 3.28 -18.58
C ILE A 231 13.10 2.26 -18.59
N TYR A 232 13.36 1.64 -17.44
CA TYR A 232 14.52 0.79 -17.26
C TYR A 232 14.29 -0.25 -16.17
N THR A 233 15.01 -1.36 -16.21
CA THR A 233 15.03 -2.33 -15.11
C THR A 233 16.06 -1.93 -14.07
N SER A 234 15.70 -1.96 -12.80
CA SER A 234 16.63 -1.77 -11.67
C SER A 234 16.64 -3.00 -10.78
N LYS A 235 17.76 -3.25 -10.10
CA LYS A 235 17.79 -4.25 -9.02
C LYS A 235 17.09 -3.66 -7.80
N THR A 236 16.21 -4.45 -7.18
CA THR A 236 15.57 -4.04 -5.93
C THR A 236 16.64 -3.78 -4.87
N ASP A 237 16.51 -2.65 -4.18
CA ASP A 237 17.44 -2.23 -3.14
C ASP A 237 17.49 -3.26 -2.01
N SER A 238 18.70 -3.73 -1.68
CA SER A 238 18.90 -4.67 -0.58
C SER A 238 18.50 -4.09 0.78
N ALA A 239 18.67 -2.78 0.98
CA ALA A 239 18.26 -2.14 2.23
C ALA A 239 16.73 -2.12 2.37
N LEU A 240 15.99 -1.92 1.26
CA LEU A 240 14.54 -2.08 1.24
C LEU A 240 14.14 -3.52 1.58
N LEU A 241 14.80 -4.52 0.97
CA LEU A 241 14.48 -5.93 1.25
C LEU A 241 14.75 -6.32 2.71
N GLU A 242 15.76 -5.75 3.35
CA GLU A 242 16.01 -5.93 4.79
C GLU A 242 14.85 -5.37 5.63
N ARG A 243 14.37 -4.16 5.32
CA ARG A 243 13.20 -3.58 5.99
C ARG A 243 11.92 -4.38 5.74
N CYS A 244 11.72 -4.87 4.53
CA CYS A 244 10.59 -5.73 4.21
C CYS A 244 10.64 -7.10 4.90
N ALA A 245 11.83 -7.66 5.12
CA ALA A 245 11.99 -8.87 5.92
C ALA A 245 11.62 -8.61 7.39
N TYR A 246 11.96 -7.45 7.94
CA TYR A 246 11.50 -7.03 9.26
C TYR A 246 9.96 -6.97 9.33
N TRP A 247 9.29 -6.26 8.40
CA TRP A 247 7.83 -6.16 8.38
C TRP A 247 7.13 -7.52 8.28
N ARG A 248 7.69 -8.43 7.49
CA ARG A 248 7.21 -9.82 7.41
C ARG A 248 7.20 -10.50 8.78
N ASN A 249 8.30 -10.40 9.50
CA ASN A 249 8.52 -11.08 10.78
C ASN A 249 7.60 -10.55 11.87
N VAL A 250 7.19 -9.27 11.78
CA VAL A 250 6.29 -8.66 12.76
C VAL A 250 4.82 -8.60 12.30
N SER A 251 4.49 -9.16 11.13
CA SER A 251 3.12 -9.13 10.56
C SER A 251 2.05 -9.77 11.45
N ALA A 252 2.42 -10.62 12.42
CA ALA A 252 1.47 -11.17 13.39
C ALA A 252 0.95 -10.12 14.38
N TYR A 253 1.67 -9.02 14.53
CA TYR A 253 1.40 -7.95 15.49
C TYR A 253 0.78 -6.70 14.82
N SER A 254 0.75 -6.61 13.48
CA SER A 254 0.26 -5.42 12.76
C SER A 254 -1.27 -5.24 12.80
N ALA A 255 -2.01 -6.22 13.35
CA ALA A 255 -3.48 -6.28 13.35
C ALA A 255 -4.16 -6.26 11.95
N GLN A 256 -3.35 -6.14 10.89
CA GLN A 256 -3.68 -6.14 9.47
C GLN A 256 -2.80 -7.19 8.78
#